data_AF-A0A4U7DAR2-F1
#
_entry.id   AF-A0A4U7DAR2-F1
#
_cell.length_a   1.000
_cell.length_b   1.000
_cell.length_c   1.000
_cell.angle_alpha   90.00
_cell.angle_beta   90.00
_cell.angle_gamma   90.00
#
_symmetry.space_group_name_H-M   'P 1'
#
loop_
_entity.id
_entity.type
_entity.pdbx_description
1 polymer ?
#
loop_
_entity_poly.entity_id
_entity_poly.type
_entity_poly.pdbx_seq_one_letter_code
_entity_poly.pdbx_strand_id
1 'polypeptide(L)'
;FNEEPVVRAIADCQTPTVVAIGHEDDETLSERVADKAAITPTQAGVVATPDMRAVRDQVVALERRLETGYAAIVTDRLDAITRRVDNAIVSIERAADNRRAQIQRAADLEQRVDTIYATLTSARLDELDSRIESALQGVEHAAETEAVTATAARGRVAGLEARIDQAYETHVQREVGALERRIERGYQDIETSTDVQAAQQQARRLQIVVLVLLGLLLLGIALWATGVL
;
A
#
# COMPACT_ATOMS: atom_id res chain seq x y z
N PHE A 1 -9.64 -110.97 63.35
CA PHE A 1 -9.31 -110.43 62.02
C PHE A 1 -8.61 -111.43 61.09
N ASN A 2 -8.84 -112.74 61.28
CA ASN A 2 -8.33 -113.79 60.39
C ASN A 2 -9.46 -114.56 59.69
N GLU A 3 -10.70 -114.12 59.84
CA GLU A 3 -11.85 -114.78 59.22
C GLU A 3 -11.85 -114.52 57.71
N GLU A 4 -11.93 -115.59 56.93
CA GLU A 4 -11.98 -115.55 55.46
C GLU A 4 -12.97 -114.52 54.90
N PRO A 5 -14.24 -114.42 55.36
CA PRO A 5 -15.16 -113.42 54.80
C PRO A 5 -14.70 -111.98 55.01
N VAL A 6 -14.01 -111.66 56.11
CA VAL A 6 -13.47 -110.32 56.38
C VAL A 6 -12.28 -110.02 55.48
N VAL A 7 -11.38 -111.01 55.30
CA VAL A 7 -10.19 -110.88 54.45
C VAL A 7 -10.60 -110.69 52.98
N ARG A 8 -11.56 -111.47 52.48
CA ARG A 8 -12.09 -111.30 51.11
C ARG A 8 -12.74 -109.94 50.93
N ALA A 9 -13.52 -109.48 51.91
CA ALA A 9 -14.14 -108.16 51.84
C ALA A 9 -13.13 -107.00 51.79
N ILE A 10 -12.01 -107.09 52.52
CA ILE A 10 -10.94 -106.09 52.46
C ILE A 10 -10.22 -106.18 51.11
N ALA A 11 -9.85 -107.39 50.66
CA ALA A 11 -9.13 -107.59 49.40
C ALA A 11 -9.92 -107.13 48.16
N ASP A 12 -11.25 -107.28 48.19
CA ASP A 12 -12.14 -106.89 47.09
C ASP A 12 -12.57 -105.40 47.19
N CYS A 13 -12.11 -104.65 48.19
CA CYS A 13 -12.51 -103.25 48.40
C CYS A 13 -11.81 -102.30 47.42
N GLN A 14 -12.59 -101.51 46.68
CA GLN A 14 -12.06 -100.49 45.75
C GLN A 14 -11.67 -99.18 46.44
N THR A 15 -12.16 -98.95 47.66
CA THR A 15 -11.74 -97.80 48.47
C THR A 15 -10.49 -98.17 49.25
N PRO A 16 -9.42 -97.35 49.26
CA PRO A 16 -8.22 -97.65 50.02
C PRO A 16 -8.53 -97.95 51.49
N THR A 17 -7.99 -99.04 51.99
CA THR A 17 -8.27 -99.59 53.31
C THR A 17 -7.06 -99.42 54.24
N VAL A 18 -7.32 -98.94 55.46
CA VAL A 18 -6.33 -98.91 56.54
C VAL A 18 -6.83 -99.79 57.67
N VAL A 19 -6.05 -100.81 58.02
CA VAL A 19 -6.34 -101.71 59.14
C VAL A 19 -5.59 -101.23 60.39
N ALA A 20 -6.28 -101.21 61.52
CA ALA A 20 -5.78 -100.63 62.77
C ALA A 20 -6.11 -101.51 63.99
N ILE A 21 -5.57 -102.73 64.00
CA ILE A 21 -5.92 -103.78 64.98
C ILE A 21 -5.03 -103.71 66.23
N GLY A 22 -3.74 -103.44 66.04
CA GLY A 22 -2.72 -103.40 67.10
C GLY A 22 -2.05 -104.75 67.40
N HIS A 23 -1.12 -104.72 68.38
CA HIS A 23 -0.15 -105.78 68.79
C HIS A 23 1.08 -105.92 67.89
N GLU A 24 2.27 -105.96 68.50
CA GLU A 24 3.56 -105.90 67.81
C GLU A 24 4.02 -107.28 67.30
N ASP A 25 3.40 -108.37 67.80
CA ASP A 25 3.90 -109.74 67.59
C ASP A 25 2.98 -110.64 66.74
N ASP A 26 1.68 -110.34 66.60
CA ASP A 26 0.72 -111.18 65.87
C ASP A 26 0.23 -110.48 64.59
N GLU A 27 0.83 -110.81 63.44
CA GLU A 27 0.35 -110.35 62.13
C GLU A 27 -0.98 -111.05 61.75
N THR A 28 -1.97 -110.26 61.32
CA THR A 28 -3.29 -110.76 60.90
C THR A 28 -3.43 -110.83 59.38
N LEU A 29 -4.25 -111.77 58.89
CA LEU A 29 -4.57 -111.90 57.47
C LEU A 29 -5.23 -110.63 56.92
N SER A 30 -5.99 -109.89 57.73
CA SER A 30 -6.54 -108.59 57.35
C SER A 30 -5.45 -107.53 57.09
N GLU A 31 -4.36 -107.51 57.86
CA GLU A 31 -3.23 -106.59 57.62
C GLU A 31 -2.47 -106.91 56.33
N ARG A 32 -2.42 -108.20 55.96
CA ARG A 32 -1.77 -108.65 54.72
C ARG A 32 -2.51 -108.28 53.44
N VAL A 33 -3.82 -108.03 53.53
CA VAL A 33 -4.65 -107.69 52.36
C VAL A 33 -5.06 -106.21 52.31
N ALA A 34 -4.79 -105.43 53.36
CA ALA A 34 -5.09 -104.01 53.39
C ALA A 34 -4.00 -103.16 52.68
N ASP A 35 -4.35 -101.98 52.20
CA ASP A 35 -3.39 -101.05 51.57
C ASP A 35 -2.38 -100.49 52.59
N LYS A 36 -2.81 -100.34 53.85
CA LYS A 36 -1.95 -99.92 54.94
C LYS A 36 -2.34 -100.57 56.26
N ALA A 37 -1.35 -100.98 57.04
CA ALA A 37 -1.51 -101.34 58.45
C ALA A 37 -1.05 -100.19 59.35
N ALA A 38 -1.76 -100.02 60.47
CA ALA A 38 -1.45 -99.09 61.55
C ALA A 38 -1.57 -99.81 62.90
N ILE A 39 -0.75 -99.42 63.86
CA ILE A 39 -0.69 -100.06 65.19
C ILE A 39 -1.87 -99.60 66.08
N THR A 40 -2.47 -98.45 65.77
CA THR A 40 -3.63 -97.92 66.51
C THR A 40 -4.63 -97.22 65.59
N PRO A 41 -5.92 -97.16 65.96
CA PRO A 41 -6.91 -96.37 65.23
C PRO A 41 -6.50 -94.90 65.05
N THR A 42 -5.82 -94.32 66.05
CA THR A 42 -5.26 -92.96 65.97
C THR A 42 -4.22 -92.84 64.86
N GLN A 43 -3.30 -93.80 64.73
CA GLN A 43 -2.31 -93.81 63.67
C GLN A 43 -2.94 -94.00 62.29
N ALA A 44 -3.99 -94.83 62.18
CA ALA A 44 -4.75 -94.95 60.94
C ALA A 44 -5.43 -93.63 60.55
N GLY A 45 -5.95 -92.88 61.52
CA GLY A 45 -6.45 -91.53 61.31
C GLY A 45 -5.38 -90.60 60.75
N VAL A 46 -4.17 -90.59 61.33
CA VAL A 46 -3.03 -89.80 60.84
C VAL A 46 -2.65 -90.18 59.41
N VAL A 47 -2.63 -91.47 59.06
CA VAL A 47 -2.34 -91.95 57.70
C VAL A 47 -3.42 -91.52 56.71
N ALA A 48 -4.69 -91.56 57.12
CA ALA A 48 -5.82 -91.23 56.27
C ALA A 48 -6.02 -89.71 56.07
N THR A 49 -5.36 -88.87 56.87
CA THR A 49 -5.48 -87.42 56.80
C THR A 49 -4.22 -86.73 56.30
N PRO A 50 -4.32 -85.65 55.51
CA PRO A 50 -3.17 -84.87 55.11
C PRO A 50 -2.54 -84.12 56.30
N ASP A 51 -1.24 -83.83 56.21
CA ASP A 51 -0.57 -82.96 57.17
C ASP A 51 -1.06 -81.50 57.01
N MET A 52 -1.79 -81.03 58.01
CA MET A 52 -2.34 -79.67 58.04
C MET A 52 -1.26 -78.58 57.98
N ARG A 53 -0.03 -78.85 58.42
CA ARG A 53 1.08 -77.89 58.28
C ARG A 53 1.48 -77.75 56.81
N ALA A 54 1.66 -78.86 56.11
CA ALA A 54 1.98 -78.85 54.69
C ALA A 54 0.88 -78.17 53.85
N VAL A 55 -0.40 -78.44 54.16
CA VAL A 55 -1.53 -77.75 53.51
C VAL A 55 -1.49 -76.25 53.77
N ARG A 56 -1.24 -75.83 55.02
CA ARG A 56 -1.13 -74.41 55.36
C ARG A 56 0.03 -73.73 54.63
N ASP A 57 1.18 -74.38 54.56
CA ASP A 57 2.35 -73.85 53.87
C ASP A 57 2.10 -73.68 52.36
N GLN A 58 1.35 -74.61 51.74
CA GLN A 58 0.92 -74.48 50.35
C GLN A 58 -0.02 -73.28 50.16
N VAL A 59 -0.97 -73.06 51.07
CA VAL A 59 -1.87 -71.89 51.01
C VAL A 59 -1.07 -70.60 51.11
N VAL A 60 -0.16 -70.48 52.07
CA VAL A 60 0.69 -69.29 52.23
C VAL A 60 1.57 -69.05 51.00
N ALA A 61 2.10 -70.12 50.39
CA ALA A 61 2.87 -69.99 49.14
C ALA A 61 2.01 -69.49 47.97
N LEU A 62 0.77 -69.98 47.86
CA LEU A 62 -0.19 -69.52 46.85
C LEU A 62 -0.59 -68.07 47.06
N GLU A 63 -0.87 -67.66 48.30
CA GLU A 63 -1.18 -66.27 48.67
C GLU A 63 -0.05 -65.33 48.25
N ARG A 64 1.20 -65.64 48.62
CA ARG A 64 2.37 -64.82 48.24
C ARG A 64 2.54 -64.71 46.73
N ARG A 65 2.30 -65.80 46.01
CA ARG A 65 2.39 -65.82 44.54
C ARG A 65 1.30 -64.95 43.91
N LEU A 66 0.09 -64.99 44.45
CA LEU A 66 -1.02 -64.13 44.03
C LEU A 66 -0.72 -62.66 44.31
N GLU A 67 -0.28 -62.33 45.51
CA GLU A 67 0.09 -60.95 45.89
C GLU A 67 1.16 -60.39 44.97
N THR A 68 2.23 -61.15 44.72
CA THR A 68 3.33 -60.75 43.84
C THR A 68 2.85 -60.56 42.39
N GLY A 69 2.07 -61.51 41.88
CA GLY A 69 1.54 -61.44 40.52
C GLY A 69 0.57 -60.27 40.33
N TYR A 70 -0.31 -60.05 41.31
CA TYR A 70 -1.26 -58.94 41.29
C TYR A 70 -0.55 -57.59 41.35
N ALA A 71 0.43 -57.43 42.25
CA ALA A 71 1.24 -56.22 42.32
C ALA A 71 1.94 -55.93 40.99
N ALA A 72 2.55 -56.92 40.37
CA ALA A 72 3.23 -56.76 39.07
C ALA A 72 2.26 -56.31 37.96
N ILE A 73 1.07 -56.92 37.87
CA ILE A 73 0.05 -56.55 36.88
C ILE A 73 -0.45 -55.12 37.10
N VAL A 74 -0.71 -54.74 38.35
CA VAL A 74 -1.18 -53.38 38.69
C VAL A 74 -0.10 -52.35 38.35
N THR A 75 1.15 -52.60 38.73
CA THR A 75 2.28 -51.71 38.43
C THR A 75 2.46 -51.53 36.93
N ASP A 76 2.54 -52.62 36.15
CA ASP A 76 2.70 -52.51 34.69
C ASP A 76 1.52 -51.75 34.04
N ARG A 77 0.31 -51.98 34.55
CA ARG A 77 -0.88 -51.28 34.03
C ARG A 77 -0.85 -49.79 34.35
N LEU A 78 -0.46 -49.42 35.57
CA LEU A 78 -0.31 -48.02 35.96
C LEU A 78 0.79 -47.35 35.13
N ASP A 79 1.95 -47.99 34.96
CA ASP A 79 3.06 -47.47 34.15
C ASP A 79 2.66 -47.28 32.68
N ALA A 80 1.87 -48.20 32.12
CA ALA A 80 1.32 -48.05 30.77
C ALA A 80 0.36 -46.85 30.66
N ILE A 81 -0.48 -46.60 31.67
CA ILE A 81 -1.39 -45.45 31.68
C ILE A 81 -0.59 -44.14 31.83
N THR A 82 0.37 -44.09 32.77
CA THR A 82 1.25 -42.93 32.97
C THR A 82 1.96 -42.55 31.68
N ARG A 83 2.62 -43.51 31.01
CA ARG A 83 3.28 -43.27 29.72
C ARG A 83 2.32 -42.75 28.63
N ARG A 84 1.07 -43.22 28.60
CA ARG A 84 0.06 -42.73 27.65
C ARG A 84 -0.34 -41.28 27.95
N VAL A 85 -0.51 -40.94 29.22
CA VAL A 85 -0.84 -39.57 29.66
C VAL A 85 0.32 -38.62 29.33
N ASP A 86 1.55 -38.99 29.67
CA ASP A 86 2.73 -38.17 29.39
C ASP A 86 2.88 -37.90 27.88
N ASN A 87 2.74 -38.94 27.06
CA ASN A 87 2.79 -38.80 25.61
C ASN A 87 1.66 -37.92 25.06
N ALA A 88 0.46 -38.01 25.65
CA ALA A 88 -0.67 -37.17 25.26
C ALA A 88 -0.40 -35.70 25.61
N ILE A 89 0.13 -35.41 26.80
CA ILE A 89 0.51 -34.05 27.22
C ILE A 89 1.51 -33.46 26.23
N VAL A 90 2.60 -34.16 25.93
CA VAL A 90 3.62 -33.70 24.97
C VAL A 90 3.03 -33.46 23.59
N SER A 91 2.09 -34.29 23.14
CA SER A 91 1.42 -34.10 21.85
C SER A 91 0.54 -32.85 21.80
N ILE A 92 -0.16 -32.55 22.91
CA ILE A 92 -1.01 -31.37 23.05
C ILE A 92 -0.16 -30.11 23.09
N GLU A 93 0.94 -30.12 23.83
CA GLU A 93 1.89 -29.00 23.89
C GLU A 93 2.45 -28.66 22.50
N ARG A 94 2.92 -29.68 21.76
CA ARG A 94 3.39 -29.50 20.38
C ARG A 94 2.31 -28.97 19.46
N ALA A 95 1.07 -29.46 19.59
CA ALA A 95 -0.05 -28.96 18.80
C ALA A 95 -0.37 -27.49 19.12
N ALA A 96 -0.31 -27.11 20.40
CA ALA A 96 -0.52 -25.73 20.85
C ALA A 96 0.57 -24.80 20.33
N ASP A 97 1.85 -25.20 20.37
CA ASP A 97 2.96 -24.40 19.86
C ASP A 97 2.90 -24.24 18.34
N ASN A 98 2.56 -25.31 17.62
CA ASN A 98 2.32 -25.23 16.17
C ASN A 98 1.16 -24.26 15.84
N ARG A 99 0.08 -24.30 16.63
CA ARG A 99 -1.06 -23.39 16.47
C ARG A 99 -0.65 -21.94 16.72
N ARG A 100 0.11 -21.66 17.78
CA ARG A 100 0.65 -20.32 18.07
C ARG A 100 1.55 -19.82 16.95
N ALA A 101 2.46 -20.66 16.45
CA ALA A 101 3.33 -20.31 15.33
C ALA A 101 2.53 -19.98 14.06
N GLN A 102 1.45 -20.72 13.77
CA GLN A 102 0.55 -20.42 12.65
C GLN A 102 -0.15 -19.07 12.82
N ILE A 103 -0.68 -18.78 14.01
CA ILE A 103 -1.32 -17.49 14.31
C ILE A 103 -0.32 -16.34 14.14
N GLN A 104 0.91 -16.48 14.65
CA GLN A 104 1.94 -15.45 14.51
C GLN A 104 2.31 -15.19 13.05
N ARG A 105 2.43 -16.25 12.23
CA ARG A 105 2.68 -16.09 10.78
C ARG A 105 1.53 -15.42 10.06
N ALA A 106 0.30 -15.75 10.41
CA ALA A 106 -0.88 -15.10 9.84
C ALA A 106 -0.90 -13.59 10.16
N ALA A 107 -0.62 -13.23 11.42
CA ALA A 107 -0.53 -11.84 11.84
C ALA A 107 0.61 -11.07 11.14
N ASP A 108 1.79 -11.68 10.98
CA ASP A 108 2.92 -11.08 10.24
C ASP A 108 2.55 -10.83 8.76
N LEU A 109 1.89 -11.80 8.13
CA LEU A 109 1.41 -11.65 6.75
C LEU A 109 0.39 -10.53 6.61
N GLU A 110 -0.57 -10.44 7.54
CA GLU A 110 -1.57 -9.37 7.58
C GLU A 110 -0.90 -7.99 7.68
N GLN A 111 0.04 -7.83 8.62
CA GLN A 111 0.78 -6.58 8.79
C GLN A 111 1.59 -6.20 7.54
N ARG A 112 2.23 -7.17 6.88
CA ARG A 112 2.99 -6.93 5.64
C ARG A 112 2.06 -6.52 4.50
N VAL A 113 0.91 -7.16 4.39
CA VAL A 113 -0.12 -6.81 3.40
C VAL A 113 -0.60 -5.38 3.62
N ASP A 114 -0.96 -5.01 4.85
CA ASP A 114 -1.40 -3.65 5.19
C ASP A 114 -0.33 -2.61 4.87
N THR A 115 0.92 -2.89 5.22
CA THR A 115 2.05 -1.99 4.93
C THR A 115 2.21 -1.77 3.42
N ILE A 116 2.19 -2.85 2.63
CA ILE A 116 2.31 -2.76 1.17
C ILE A 116 1.12 -2.01 0.57
N TYR A 117 -0.10 -2.30 1.01
CA TYR A 117 -1.29 -1.58 0.53
C TYR A 117 -1.21 -0.09 0.85
N ALA A 118 -0.80 0.29 2.07
CA ALA A 118 -0.64 1.68 2.46
C ALA A 118 0.42 2.40 1.61
N THR A 119 1.60 1.79 1.44
CA THR A 119 2.68 2.36 0.61
C THR A 119 2.27 2.49 -0.85
N LEU A 120 1.64 1.47 -1.43
CA LEU A 120 1.18 1.50 -2.82
C LEU A 120 0.10 2.56 -3.04
N THR A 121 -0.84 2.68 -2.10
CA THR A 121 -1.92 3.67 -2.16
C THR A 121 -1.36 5.08 -2.06
N SER A 122 -0.45 5.33 -1.10
CA SER A 122 0.23 6.63 -0.98
C SER A 122 0.97 6.99 -2.26
N ALA A 123 1.82 6.09 -2.76
CA ALA A 123 2.59 6.36 -3.98
C ALA A 123 1.70 6.68 -5.19
N ARG A 124 0.53 6.03 -5.29
CA ARG A 124 -0.43 6.26 -6.38
C ARG A 124 -1.21 7.56 -6.21
N LEU A 125 -1.52 7.95 -4.98
CA LEU A 125 -2.10 9.26 -4.67
C LEU A 125 -1.09 10.38 -4.99
N ASP A 126 0.17 10.24 -4.57
CA ASP A 126 1.23 11.20 -4.86
C ASP A 126 1.47 11.36 -6.37
N GLU A 127 1.44 10.27 -7.14
CA GLU A 127 1.53 10.30 -8.60
C GLU A 127 0.34 11.06 -9.23
N LEU A 128 -0.88 10.80 -8.74
CA LEU A 128 -2.07 11.50 -9.22
C LEU A 128 -2.02 13.00 -8.88
N ASP A 129 -1.57 13.35 -7.68
CA ASP A 129 -1.47 14.74 -7.23
C ASP A 129 -0.44 15.49 -8.09
N SER A 130 0.74 14.91 -8.31
CA SER A 130 1.75 15.49 -9.20
C SER A 130 1.27 15.65 -10.65
N ARG A 131 0.48 14.71 -11.17
CA ARG A 131 -0.14 14.81 -12.50
C ARG A 131 -1.18 15.92 -12.57
N ILE A 132 -1.99 16.09 -11.53
CA ILE A 132 -2.99 17.17 -11.44
C ILE A 132 -2.28 18.52 -11.37
N GLU A 133 -1.25 18.65 -10.53
CA GLU A 133 -0.47 19.88 -10.40
C GLU A 133 0.23 20.26 -11.72
N SER A 134 0.84 19.28 -12.38
CA SER A 134 1.47 19.49 -13.71
C SER A 134 0.44 19.90 -14.77
N ALA A 135 -0.76 19.31 -14.75
CA ALA A 135 -1.83 19.67 -15.68
C ALA A 135 -2.38 21.08 -15.40
N LEU A 136 -2.54 21.46 -14.13
CA LEU A 136 -2.95 22.79 -13.71
C LEU A 136 -1.93 23.85 -14.15
N GLN A 137 -0.64 23.62 -13.91
CA GLN A 137 0.43 24.50 -14.40
C GLN A 137 0.40 24.62 -15.92
N GLY A 138 0.16 23.52 -16.65
CA GLY A 138 0.04 23.54 -18.11
C GLY A 138 -1.15 24.39 -18.59
N VAL A 139 -2.30 24.31 -17.91
CA VAL A 139 -3.48 25.14 -18.21
C VAL A 139 -3.22 26.61 -17.90
N GLU A 140 -2.60 26.91 -16.76
CA GLU A 140 -2.26 28.27 -16.35
C GLU A 140 -1.28 28.91 -17.34
N HIS A 141 -0.21 28.20 -17.72
CA HIS A 141 0.72 28.67 -18.74
C HIS A 141 0.03 28.89 -20.09
N ALA A 142 -0.83 27.97 -20.53
CA ALA A 142 -1.58 28.15 -21.77
C ALA A 142 -2.47 29.40 -21.73
N ALA A 143 -3.18 29.63 -20.62
CA ALA A 143 -3.99 30.83 -20.42
C ALA A 143 -3.14 32.12 -20.38
N GLU A 144 -1.97 32.10 -19.75
CA GLU A 144 -1.02 33.22 -19.78
C GLU A 144 -0.51 33.48 -21.21
N THR A 145 -0.15 32.43 -21.95
CA THR A 145 0.34 32.58 -23.33
C THR A 145 -0.76 33.12 -24.24
N GLU A 146 -2.01 32.66 -24.07
CA GLU A 146 -3.18 33.15 -24.81
C GLU A 146 -3.51 34.60 -24.44
N ALA A 147 -3.41 34.98 -23.16
CA ALA A 147 -3.60 36.35 -22.70
C ALA A 147 -2.51 37.29 -23.25
N VAL A 148 -1.24 36.86 -23.25
CA VAL A 148 -0.11 37.62 -23.80
C VAL A 148 -0.25 37.77 -25.31
N THR A 149 -0.61 36.72 -26.03
CA THR A 149 -0.83 36.80 -27.50
C THR A 149 -2.03 37.65 -27.87
N ALA A 150 -3.14 37.56 -27.11
CA ALA A 150 -4.30 38.44 -27.29
C ALA A 150 -3.94 39.92 -27.01
N THR A 151 -3.14 40.18 -25.97
CA THR A 151 -2.66 41.53 -25.65
C THR A 151 -1.72 42.07 -26.72
N ALA A 152 -0.78 41.25 -27.20
CA ALA A 152 0.11 41.62 -28.30
C ALA A 152 -0.63 41.82 -29.64
N ALA A 153 -1.69 41.04 -29.90
CA ALA A 153 -2.56 41.24 -31.06
C ALA A 153 -3.32 42.57 -30.97
N ARG A 154 -3.92 42.88 -29.82
CA ARG A 154 -4.58 44.18 -29.59
C ARG A 154 -3.59 45.35 -29.72
N GLY A 155 -2.39 45.22 -29.16
CA GLY A 155 -1.34 46.23 -29.31
C GLY A 155 -0.90 46.44 -30.76
N ARG A 156 -0.80 45.37 -31.57
CA ARG A 156 -0.50 45.49 -33.01
C ARG A 156 -1.63 46.17 -33.78
N VAL A 157 -2.88 45.88 -33.46
CA VAL A 157 -4.05 46.53 -34.08
C VAL A 157 -4.08 48.02 -33.72
N ALA A 158 -3.92 48.38 -32.44
CA ALA A 158 -3.85 49.77 -32.01
C ALA A 158 -2.67 50.53 -32.66
N GLY A 159 -1.52 49.87 -32.82
CA GLY A 159 -0.38 50.43 -33.53
C GLY A 159 -0.61 50.61 -35.04
N LEU A 160 -1.40 49.73 -35.67
CA LEU A 160 -1.82 49.89 -37.07
C LEU A 160 -2.82 51.05 -37.22
N GLU A 161 -3.79 51.18 -36.33
CA GLU A 161 -4.73 52.31 -36.29
C GLU A 161 -3.98 53.64 -36.16
N ALA A 162 -3.09 53.78 -35.18
CA ALA A 162 -2.30 55.00 -34.99
C ALA A 162 -1.45 55.37 -36.22
N ARG A 163 -0.90 54.36 -36.91
CA ARG A 163 -0.13 54.58 -38.16
C ARG A 163 -1.02 54.97 -39.33
N ILE A 164 -2.23 54.41 -39.42
CA ILE A 164 -3.22 54.79 -40.43
C ILE A 164 -3.66 56.23 -40.19
N ASP A 165 -3.99 56.58 -38.95
CA ASP A 165 -4.39 57.94 -38.56
C ASP A 165 -3.28 58.94 -38.89
N GLN A 166 -2.03 58.64 -38.51
CA GLN A 166 -0.89 59.50 -38.81
C GLN A 166 -0.63 59.63 -40.32
N ALA A 167 -0.76 58.53 -41.08
CA ALA A 167 -0.59 58.56 -42.54
C ALA A 167 -1.71 59.36 -43.21
N TYR A 168 -2.94 59.23 -42.72
CA TYR A 168 -4.10 59.97 -43.20
C TYR A 168 -3.95 61.47 -42.90
N GLU A 169 -3.58 61.83 -41.67
CA GLU A 169 -3.33 63.21 -41.27
C GLU A 169 -2.19 63.83 -42.07
N THR A 170 -1.09 63.10 -42.27
CA THR A 170 0.04 63.56 -43.10
C THR A 170 -0.38 63.73 -44.56
N HIS A 171 -1.19 62.82 -45.11
CA HIS A 171 -1.69 62.92 -46.48
C HIS A 171 -2.62 64.12 -46.64
N VAL A 172 -3.56 64.31 -45.72
CA VAL A 172 -4.47 65.47 -45.69
C VAL A 172 -3.67 66.77 -45.57
N GLN A 173 -2.69 66.85 -44.67
CA GLN A 173 -1.83 68.04 -44.54
C GLN A 173 -1.03 68.33 -45.81
N ARG A 174 -0.54 67.30 -46.52
CA ARG A 174 0.15 67.48 -47.81
C ARG A 174 -0.79 67.96 -48.91
N GLU A 175 -1.98 67.38 -49.02
CA GLU A 175 -3.03 67.78 -49.98
C GLU A 175 -3.47 69.22 -49.71
N VAL A 176 -3.80 69.56 -48.46
CA VAL A 176 -4.19 70.90 -48.02
C VAL A 176 -3.06 71.90 -48.30
N GLY A 177 -1.82 71.61 -47.90
CA GLY A 177 -0.68 72.49 -48.17
C GLY A 177 -0.34 72.61 -49.67
N ALA A 178 -0.63 71.59 -50.49
CA ALA A 178 -0.50 71.67 -51.95
C ALA A 178 -1.62 72.54 -52.57
N LEU A 179 -2.84 72.46 -52.03
CA LEU A 179 -3.96 73.32 -52.39
C LEU A 179 -3.69 74.78 -52.01
N GLU A 180 -3.22 75.03 -50.79
CA GLU A 180 -2.82 76.38 -50.33
C GLU A 180 -1.75 76.98 -51.24
N ARG A 181 -0.68 76.23 -51.55
CA ARG A 181 0.35 76.70 -52.50
C ARG A 181 -0.14 76.89 -53.94
N ARG A 182 -1.24 76.24 -54.34
CA ARG A 182 -1.88 76.49 -55.65
C ARG A 182 -2.73 77.74 -55.61
N ILE A 183 -3.46 77.95 -54.53
CA ILE A 183 -4.27 79.16 -54.30
C ILE A 183 -3.35 80.39 -54.23
N GLU A 184 -2.26 80.31 -53.46
CA GLU A 184 -1.31 81.42 -53.28
C GLU A 184 -0.59 81.82 -54.58
N ARG A 185 -0.21 80.83 -55.41
CA ARG A 185 0.28 81.11 -56.77
C ARG A 185 -0.78 81.74 -57.67
N GLY A 186 -2.03 81.31 -57.57
CA GLY A 186 -3.14 81.92 -58.29
C GLY A 186 -3.39 83.38 -57.89
N TYR A 187 -3.23 83.71 -56.61
CA TYR A 187 -3.32 85.10 -56.14
C TYR A 187 -2.17 85.97 -56.65
N GLN A 188 -0.93 85.46 -56.64
CA GLN A 188 0.24 86.18 -57.16
C GLN A 188 0.19 86.44 -58.68
N ASP A 189 -0.36 85.52 -59.48
CA ASP A 189 -0.56 85.72 -60.93
C ASP A 189 -1.63 86.78 -61.23
N ILE A 190 -2.64 86.93 -60.37
CA ILE A 190 -3.68 87.97 -60.51
C ILE A 190 -3.11 89.34 -60.12
N GLU A 191 -2.31 89.41 -59.05
CA GLU A 191 -1.72 90.66 -58.56
C GLU A 191 -0.64 91.22 -59.52
N THR A 192 0.06 90.36 -60.25
CA THR A 192 1.07 90.78 -61.24
C THR A 192 0.49 91.22 -62.59
N SER A 193 -0.77 90.87 -62.90
CA SER A 193 -1.37 91.16 -64.21
C SER A 193 -2.08 92.52 -64.32
N THR A 194 -2.27 93.27 -63.23
CA THR A 194 -3.21 94.41 -63.24
C THR A 194 -2.63 95.82 -62.99
N ASP A 195 -1.36 96.03 -62.62
CA ASP A 195 -0.96 97.39 -62.19
C ASP A 195 0.48 97.87 -62.47
N VAL A 196 1.08 97.51 -63.62
CA VAL A 196 2.43 98.03 -63.97
C VAL A 196 2.53 98.72 -65.35
N GLN A 197 1.47 98.72 -66.18
CA GLN A 197 1.56 99.31 -67.54
C GLN A 197 0.96 100.71 -67.75
N ALA A 198 0.26 101.31 -66.78
CA ALA A 198 -0.43 102.61 -66.99
C ALA A 198 0.22 103.85 -66.31
N ALA A 199 1.11 103.69 -65.32
CA ALA A 199 1.55 104.85 -64.50
C ALA A 199 2.89 105.51 -64.93
N GLN A 200 3.70 104.88 -65.78
CA GLN A 200 5.07 105.38 -66.06
C GLN A 200 5.23 106.17 -67.38
N GLN A 201 4.22 106.25 -68.25
CA GLN A 201 4.33 106.94 -69.55
C GLN A 201 3.87 108.41 -69.56
N GLN A 202 3.15 108.89 -68.54
CA GLN A 202 2.72 110.30 -68.45
C GLN A 202 3.73 111.22 -67.72
N ALA A 203 4.58 110.69 -66.83
CA ALA A 203 5.51 111.51 -66.04
C ALA A 203 6.72 112.05 -66.82
N ARG A 204 7.16 111.37 -67.91
CA ARG A 204 8.31 111.82 -68.72
C ARG A 204 7.99 112.92 -69.74
N ARG A 205 6.72 113.09 -70.14
CA ARG A 205 6.32 114.16 -71.08
C ARG A 205 6.22 115.54 -70.43
N LEU A 206 5.88 115.60 -69.13
CA LEU A 206 5.75 116.86 -68.40
C LEU A 206 7.11 117.49 -68.03
N GLN A 207 8.16 116.70 -67.82
CA GLN A 207 9.50 117.22 -67.50
C GLN A 207 10.18 117.95 -68.66
N ILE A 208 9.90 117.57 -69.91
CA ILE A 208 10.49 118.21 -71.10
C ILE A 208 9.83 119.58 -71.37
N VAL A 209 8.52 119.72 -71.12
CA VAL A 209 7.79 120.99 -71.33
C VAL A 209 8.21 122.05 -70.30
N VAL A 210 8.48 121.66 -69.05
CA VAL A 210 8.93 122.57 -67.99
C VAL A 210 10.34 123.10 -68.26
N LEU A 211 11.25 122.29 -68.79
CA LEU A 211 12.61 122.73 -69.13
C LEU A 211 12.65 123.72 -70.32
N VAL A 212 11.75 123.56 -71.31
CA VAL A 212 11.67 124.48 -72.46
C VAL A 212 11.09 125.85 -72.04
N LEU A 213 10.11 125.88 -71.14
CA LEU A 213 9.55 127.13 -70.60
C LEU A 213 10.56 127.90 -69.73
N LEU A 214 11.39 127.20 -68.95
CA LEU A 214 12.47 127.82 -68.16
C LEU A 214 13.57 128.41 -69.05
N GLY A 215 13.87 127.79 -70.19
CA GLY A 215 14.81 128.32 -71.18
C GLY A 215 14.32 129.60 -71.87
N LEU A 216 13.03 129.67 -72.21
CA LEU A 216 12.43 130.88 -72.82
C LEU A 216 12.32 132.04 -71.83
N LEU A 217 12.09 131.76 -70.54
CA LEU A 217 12.05 132.78 -69.49
C LEU A 217 13.43 133.44 -69.27
N LEU A 218 14.51 132.65 -69.30
CA LEU A 218 15.88 133.17 -69.18
C LEU A 218 16.32 133.95 -70.43
N LEU A 219 15.82 133.59 -71.62
CA LEU A 219 16.06 134.35 -72.85
C LEU A 219 15.35 135.72 -72.84
N GLY A 220 14.14 135.79 -72.27
CA GLY A 220 13.37 137.04 -72.12
C GLY A 220 14.00 138.03 -71.12
N ILE A 221 14.60 137.54 -70.03
CA ILE A 221 15.27 138.40 -69.04
C ILE A 221 16.61 138.93 -69.58
N ALA A 222 17.32 138.16 -70.41
CA ALA A 222 18.55 138.62 -71.06
C ALA A 222 18.29 139.71 -72.11
N LEU A 223 17.16 139.67 -72.83
CA LEU A 223 16.77 140.68 -73.83
C LEU A 223 16.29 142.01 -73.19
N TRP A 224 15.71 141.98 -72.00
CA TRP A 224 15.32 143.20 -71.26
C TRP A 224 16.54 144.00 -70.76
N ALA A 225 17.69 143.34 -70.56
CA ALA A 225 18.93 143.99 -70.11
C ALA A 225 19.70 144.73 -71.23
N THR A 226 19.26 144.68 -72.50
CA THR A 226 19.99 145.24 -73.66
C THR A 226 19.26 146.30 -74.49
N GLY A 227 18.10 146.80 -74.06
CA GLY A 227 17.58 148.11 -74.50
C GLY A 227 17.38 148.32 -76.01
N VAL A 228 16.66 147.41 -76.68
CA VAL A 228 15.93 147.69 -77.92
C VAL A 228 14.51 147.16 -77.72
N LEU A 229 13.58 148.11 -77.60
CA LEU A 229 12.20 148.08 -77.08
C LEU A 229 12.08 148.28 -75.57
#